data_AF-A0A831YIV0-F1
#
_entry.id   AF-A0A831YIV0-F1
#
_cell.length_a   1.000
_cell.length_b   1.000
_cell.length_c   1.000
_cell.angle_alpha   90.00
_cell.angle_beta   90.00
_cell.angle_gamma   90.00
#
_symmetry.space_group_name_H-M   'P 1'
#
loop_
_entity.id
_entity.type
_entity.pdbx_description
1 polymer ?
#
loop_
_entity_poly.entity_id
_entity_poly.type
_entity_poly.pdbx_seq_one_letter_code
_entity_poly.pdbx_strand_id
1 'polypeptide(L)' 'MSAMNELNGPWLRAWRIRNNYSQAQLAAELEVTRQSVIKWEKSDRLNRMIGLALIALERDTQLQKIAAR' A
#
# COMPACT_ATOMS: atom_id res chain seq x y z
N MET A 1 -18.05 -0.60 -5.42
CA MET A 1 -16.92 -0.12 -6.23
C MET A 1 -16.96 1.40 -6.23
N SER A 2 -16.00 2.08 -5.59
CA SER A 2 -15.64 3.51 -5.75
C SER A 2 -14.57 3.86 -4.71
N ALA A 3 -13.37 3.25 -4.81
CA ALA A 3 -12.24 3.56 -3.91
C ALA A 3 -11.13 4.37 -4.62
N MET A 4 -11.27 4.63 -5.92
CA MET A 4 -10.23 5.31 -6.71
C MET A 4 -10.17 6.83 -6.51
N ASN A 5 -11.17 7.44 -5.87
CA ASN A 5 -11.24 8.91 -5.79
C ASN A 5 -10.31 9.54 -4.73
N GLU A 6 -9.77 8.77 -3.78
CA GLU A 6 -8.92 9.35 -2.73
C GLU A 6 -7.71 8.47 -2.39
N LEU A 7 -6.84 8.24 -3.38
CA LEU A 7 -5.49 7.76 -3.12
C LEU A 7 -4.68 8.90 -2.47
N ASN A 8 -4.79 9.03 -1.15
CA ASN A 8 -4.06 10.01 -0.34
C ASN A 8 -3.30 9.32 0.79
N GLY A 9 -2.48 10.09 1.51
CA GLY A 9 -1.64 9.60 2.59
C GLY A 9 -2.42 8.91 3.73
N PRO A 10 -3.52 9.48 4.23
CA PRO A 10 -4.39 8.83 5.20
C PRO A 10 -4.92 7.47 4.74
N TRP A 11 -5.38 7.38 3.49
CA TRP A 11 -5.82 6.11 2.91
C TRP A 11 -4.68 5.07 2.85
N LEU A 12 -3.48 5.46 2.42
CA LEU A 12 -2.31 4.57 2.40
C LEU A 12 -1.97 4.05 3.79
N ARG A 13 -1.97 4.93 4.79
CA ARG A 13 -1.69 4.53 6.18
C ARG A 13 -2.71 3.50 6.68
N ALA A 14 -4.00 3.74 6.40
CA ALA A 14 -5.06 2.80 6.76
C ALA A 14 -4.91 1.46 6.04
N TRP A 15 -4.61 1.48 4.74
CA TRP A 15 -4.33 0.29 3.94
C TRP A 15 -3.17 -0.52 4.51
N ARG A 16 -2.06 0.15 4.88
CA ARG A 16 -0.87 -0.49 5.42
C ARG A 16 -1.15 -1.19 6.74
N ILE A 17 -1.86 -0.51 7.65
CA ILE A 17 -2.22 -1.07 8.96
C ILE A 17 -3.16 -2.27 8.80
N ARG A 18 -4.19 -2.16 7.95
CA ARG A 18 -5.13 -3.27 7.67
C ARG A 18 -4.41 -4.50 7.11
N ASN A 19 -3.37 -4.30 6.30
CA ASN A 19 -2.56 -5.38 5.73
C ASN A 19 -1.36 -5.79 6.62
N ASN A 20 -1.32 -5.34 7.88
CA ASN A 20 -0.31 -5.70 8.87
C ASN A 20 1.15 -5.38 8.47
N TYR A 21 1.33 -4.32 7.69
CA TYR A 21 2.66 -3.85 7.31
C TYR A 21 3.15 -2.74 8.27
N SER A 22 4.40 -2.82 8.70
CA SER A 22 5.15 -1.64 9.15
C SER A 22 5.55 -0.78 7.94
N GLN A 23 5.93 0.49 8.16
CA GLN A 23 6.44 1.34 7.07
C GLN A 23 7.70 0.75 6.40
N ALA A 24 8.55 0.06 7.17
CA ALA A 24 9.77 -0.57 6.66
C ALA A 24 9.45 -1.82 5.81
N GLN A 25 8.51 -2.65 6.24
CA GLN A 25 8.09 -3.82 5.47
C GLN A 25 7.43 -3.40 4.16
N LEU A 26 6.52 -2.41 4.18
CA LEU A 26 5.92 -1.92 2.93
C LEU A 26 6.97 -1.33 1.97
N ALA A 27 7.99 -0.66 2.52
CA ALA A 27 9.08 -0.14 1.72
C ALA A 27 9.88 -1.28 1.05
N ALA A 28 10.13 -2.38 1.78
CA ALA A 28 10.81 -3.56 1.24
C ALA A 28 9.99 -4.24 0.12
N GLU A 29 8.69 -4.44 0.31
CA GLU A 29 7.79 -5.03 -0.70
C GLU A 29 7.72 -4.21 -2.00
N LEU A 30 7.83 -2.89 -1.88
CA LEU A 30 7.78 -1.97 -3.01
C LEU A 30 9.16 -1.57 -3.54
N GLU A 31 10.24 -2.15 -2.99
CA GLU A 31 11.63 -1.84 -3.33
C GLU A 31 11.95 -0.33 -3.28
N VAL A 32 11.43 0.36 -2.27
CA VAL A 32 11.69 1.79 -2.01
C VAL A 32 12.27 2.01 -0.62
N THR A 33 12.64 3.25 -0.33
CA THR A 33 13.09 3.62 1.01
C THR A 33 11.90 3.80 1.97
N ARG A 34 12.14 3.56 3.27
CA ARG A 34 11.16 3.87 4.32
C ARG A 34 10.72 5.34 4.29
N GLN A 35 11.63 6.25 3.95
CA GLN A 35 11.38 7.69 3.84
C GLN A 35 10.36 7.99 2.74
N SER A 36 10.37 7.24 1.62
CA SER A 36 9.35 7.35 0.57
C SER A 36 7.96 7.07 1.13
N VAL A 37 7.80 5.97 1.89
CA VAL A 37 6.51 5.60 2.51
C VAL A 37 6.04 6.67 3.50
N ILE A 38 6.94 7.19 4.34
CA ILE A 38 6.60 8.29 5.28
C ILE A 38 6.11 9.53 4.52
N LYS A 39 6.77 9.88 3.41
CA LYS A 39 6.39 11.04 2.60
C LYS A 39 5.01 10.82 1.96
N TRP A 40 4.76 9.64 1.43
CA TRP A 40 3.47 9.27 0.84
C TRP A 40 2.33 9.33 1.86
N GLU A 41 2.52 8.78 3.07
CA GLU A 41 1.49 8.82 4.13
C GLU A 41 1.13 10.24 4.60
N LYS A 42 2.00 11.22 4.33
CA LYS A 42 1.77 12.65 4.62
C LYS A 42 1.26 13.45 3.42
N SER A 43 1.16 12.84 2.25
CA SER A 43 0.80 13.53 1.02
C SER A 43 -0.73 13.62 0.86
N ASP A 44 -1.24 14.78 0.49
CA ASP A 44 -2.67 14.97 0.21
C ASP A 44 -3.13 14.20 -1.04
N ARG A 45 -2.18 13.83 -1.91
CA ARG A 45 -2.42 13.05 -3.11
C ARG A 45 -1.25 12.13 -3.42
N LEU A 46 -1.57 10.87 -3.71
CA LEU A 46 -0.63 9.88 -4.23
C LEU A 46 -0.73 9.82 -5.75
N ASN A 47 0.38 9.48 -6.39
CA ASN A 47 0.34 9.20 -7.81
C ASN A 47 -0.46 7.91 -8.07
N ARG A 48 -0.99 7.78 -9.29
CA ARG A 48 -1.76 6.59 -9.69
C ARG A 48 -0.95 5.30 -9.63
N MET A 49 0.35 5.37 -9.90
CA MET A 49 1.24 4.20 -9.93
C MET A 49 1.37 3.54 -8.55
N ILE A 50 1.49 4.33 -7.48
CA ILE A 50 1.51 3.86 -6.09
C ILE A 50 0.21 3.14 -5.78
N GLY A 51 -0.93 3.72 -6.16
CA GLY A 51 -2.24 3.07 -5.98
C GLY A 51 -2.32 1.71 -6.68
N LEU A 52 -1.83 1.61 -7.92
CA LEU A 52 -1.82 0.35 -8.67
C LEU A 52 -0.89 -0.69 -8.03
N ALA A 53 0.29 -0.28 -7.56
CA ALA A 53 1.23 -1.17 -6.87
C ALA A 53 0.64 -1.76 -5.58
N LEU A 54 -0.05 -0.94 -4.77
CA LEU A 54 -0.69 -1.38 -3.53
C LEU A 54 -1.83 -2.37 -3.80
N ILE A 55 -2.63 -2.12 -4.85
CA ILE A 55 -3.69 -3.04 -5.27
C ILE A 55 -3.10 -4.38 -5.74
N ALA A 56 -1.99 -4.35 -6.49
CA ALA A 56 -1.32 -5.56 -6.93
C ALA A 56 -0.79 -6.38 -5.74
N LEU A 57 -0.16 -5.71 -4.77
CA LEU A 57 0.38 -6.34 -3.56
C LEU A 57 -0.72 -6.97 -2.67
N GLU A 58 -1.87 -6.29 -2.52
CA GLU A 58 -3.01 -6.83 -1.78
C GLU A 58 -3.57 -8.11 -2.43
N ARG A 59 -3.66 -8.12 -3.78
CA ARG A 59 -4.11 -9.29 -4.54
C ARG A 59 -3.15 -10.46 -4.42
N ASP A 60 -1.85 -10.21 -4.55
CA ASP A 60 -0.84 -11.27 -4.42
C ASP A 60 -0.89 -11.89 -3.01
N THR A 61 -0.94 -11.05 -1.97
CA THR A 61 -1.09 -11.52 -0.57
C THR A 61 -2.33 -12.39 -0.38
N GLN A 62 -3.45 -12.04 -1.02
CA GLN A 62 -4.68 -12.84 -0.97
C GLN A 62 -4.50 -14.19 -1.68
N LEU A 63 -3.84 -14.22 -2.83
CA LEU A 63 -3.56 -15.45 -3.56
C LEU A 63 -2.64 -16.39 -2.77
N GLN A 64 -1.58 -15.86 -2.15
CA GLN A 64 -0.69 -16.65 -1.28
C GLN A 64 -1.45 -17.29 -0.11
N LYS A 65 -2.38 -16.55 0.51
CA LYS A 65 -3.24 -17.07 1.60
C LYS A 65 -4.19 -18.18 1.16
N ILE A 66 -4.64 -18.16 -0.11
CA ILE A 66 -5.47 -19.23 -0.68
C ILE A 66 -4.61 -20.46 -0.96
N ALA A 67 -3.43 -20.28 -1.55
CA ALA A 67 -2.53 -21.38 -1.90
C ALA A 67 -1.93 -22.10 -0.69
N ALA A 68 -1.81 -21.43 0.46
CA ALA A 68 -1.30 -22.01 1.70
C ALA A 68 -2.35 -22.80 2.52
N ARG A 69 -3.57 -22.98 2.00
CA ARG A 69 -4.65 -23.78 2.60
C ARG A 69 -4.82 -25.09 1.84
#